data_AF-A0A959N7N6-F1
#
_entry.id   AF-A0A959N7N6-F1
#
_cell.length_a   1.000
_cell.length_b   1.000
_cell.length_c   1.000
_cell.angle_alpha   90.00
_cell.angle_beta   90.00
_cell.angle_gamma   90.00
#
_symmetry.space_group_name_H-M   'P 1'
#
loop_
_entity.id
_entity.type
_entity.pdbx_description
1 polymer ?
#
loop_
_entity_poly.entity_id
_entity_poly.type
_entity_poly.pdbx_seq_one_letter_code
_entity_poly.pdbx_strand_id
1 'polypeptide(L)' 'MKIKAIITGSTGMVGEGVLHICLNNPNVESVLVINRKSCGVNHPKLKEIIHKDFMDLTEIEEKLV' A
#
# COMPACT_ATOMS: atom_id res chain seq x y z
N MET A 1 1.13 -19.18 6.65
CA MET A 1 0.25 -18.09 6.15
C MET A 1 1.12 -17.06 5.47
N LYS A 2 0.64 -16.43 4.38
CA LYS A 2 1.34 -15.30 3.75
C LYS A 2 0.76 -13.96 4.24
N ILE A 3 1.57 -12.92 4.20
CA ILE A 3 1.24 -11.58 4.70
C ILE A 3 0.53 -10.78 3.60
N LYS A 4 -0.59 -10.16 3.94
CA LYS A 4 -1.21 -9.07 3.15
C LYS A 4 -0.96 -7.77 3.90
N ALA A 5 -0.16 -6.89 3.32
CA ALA A 5 0.27 -5.65 3.97
C ALA A 5 -0.55 -4.46 3.46
N ILE A 6 -0.94 -3.57 4.36
CA ILE A 6 -1.42 -2.23 4.01
C ILE A 6 -0.35 -1.23 4.44
N ILE A 7 0.08 -0.35 3.53
CA ILE A 7 1.10 0.65 3.79
C ILE A 7 0.53 2.04 3.49
N THR A 8 0.50 2.89 4.52
CA THR A 8 0.22 4.32 4.37
C THR A 8 1.53 5.09 4.31
N GLY A 9 1.57 6.19 3.56
CA GLY A 9 2.76 7.04 3.50
C GLY A 9 3.94 6.39 2.77
N SER A 10 3.65 5.50 1.81
CA SER A 10 4.69 4.81 1.04
C SER A 10 5.43 5.71 0.04
N THR A 11 5.00 6.96 -0.13
CA THR A 11 5.73 7.99 -0.89
C THR A 11 6.76 8.76 -0.05
N GLY A 12 6.88 8.46 1.25
CA GLY A 12 7.89 9.04 2.13
C GLY A 12 9.11 8.13 2.24
N MET A 13 10.25 8.70 2.66
CA MET A 13 11.55 8.02 2.73
C MET A 13 11.51 6.64 3.42
N VAL A 14 10.80 6.51 4.55
CA VAL A 14 10.70 5.23 5.28
C VAL A 14 9.71 4.29 4.61
N GLY A 15 8.53 4.80 4.25
CA GLY A 15 7.46 4.00 3.66
C GLY A 15 7.83 3.41 2.29
N GLU A 16 8.63 4.14 1.51
CA GLU A 16 9.16 3.68 0.22
C GLU A 16 10.08 2.47 0.40
N GLY A 17 11.00 2.52 1.36
CA GLY A 17 11.85 1.37 1.71
C GLY A 17 11.05 0.15 2.16
N VAL A 18 10.04 0.35 3.00
CA VAL A 18 9.14 -0.73 3.44
C VAL A 18 8.39 -1.33 2.25
N LEU A 19 7.84 -0.50 1.36
CA LEU A 19 7.17 -0.94 0.14
C LEU A 19 8.08 -1.83 -0.71
N HIS A 20 9.31 -1.38 -0.99
CA HIS A 20 10.27 -2.16 -1.77
C HIS A 20 10.60 -3.52 -1.15
N ILE A 21 10.79 -3.60 0.17
CA ILE A 21 11.03 -4.88 0.84
C ILE A 21 9.79 -5.77 0.75
N CYS A 22 8.59 -5.23 1.00
CA CYS A 22 7.35 -6.01 0.94
C CYS A 22 7.10 -6.59 -0.46
N LEU A 23 7.32 -5.83 -1.53
CA LEU A 23 7.10 -6.31 -2.90
C LEU A 23 8.04 -7.47 -3.26
N ASN A 24 9.29 -7.41 -2.82
CA ASN A 24 10.30 -8.43 -3.09
C ASN A 24 10.25 -9.63 -2.12
N ASN A 25 9.55 -9.52 -0.99
CA ASN A 25 9.54 -10.59 0.01
C ASN A 25 8.60 -11.74 -0.40
N PRO A 26 9.07 -13.00 -0.47
CA PRO A 26 8.24 -14.15 -0.84
C PRO A 26 7.14 -14.49 0.18
N ASN A 27 7.29 -14.04 1.42
CA ASN A 27 6.29 -14.21 2.47
C ASN A 27 5.16 -13.17 2.40
N VAL A 28 5.30 -12.15 1.56
CA VAL A 28 4.25 -11.15 1.28
C VAL A 28 3.53 -11.52 0.00
N GLU A 29 2.22 -11.71 0.11
CA GLU A 29 1.32 -12.07 -0.99
C GLU A 29 0.87 -10.84 -1.76
N SER A 30 0.42 -9.80 -1.05
CA SER A 30 -0.09 -8.56 -1.64
C SER A 30 0.24 -7.36 -0.76
N VAL A 31 0.37 -6.21 -1.40
CA VAL A 31 0.57 -4.91 -0.75
C VAL A 31 -0.49 -3.96 -1.26
N LEU A 32 -1.27 -3.39 -0.35
CA LEU A 32 -2.16 -2.27 -0.63
C LEU A 32 -1.48 -0.99 -0.14
N VAL A 33 -1.27 -0.01 -1.02
CA VAL A 33 -0.83 1.32 -0.61
C VAL A 33 -2.01 2.28 -0.63
N ILE A 34 -2.12 3.09 0.42
CA ILE A 34 -3.09 4.17 0.52
C ILE A 34 -2.29 5.46 0.70
N ASN A 35 -2.36 6.35 -0.29
CA ASN A 35 -1.57 7.58 -0.31
C ASN A 35 -2.39 8.75 -0.84
N ARG A 36 -1.92 9.98 -0.56
CA ARG A 36 -2.50 11.21 -1.16
C ARG A 36 -2.01 11.48 -2.59
N LYS A 37 -0.96 10.78 -3.02
CA LYS A 37 -0.32 10.87 -4.34
C LYS A 37 0.16 9.48 -4.75
N SER A 38 0.25 9.23 -6.06
CA SER A 38 0.76 7.94 -6.55
C SER A 38 2.22 7.71 -6.14
N CYS A 39 2.55 6.47 -5.79
CA CYS A 39 3.92 6.03 -5.59
C CYS A 39 4.66 5.73 -6.90
N GLY A 40 3.96 5.69 -8.04
CA GLY A 40 4.56 5.47 -9.36
C GLY A 40 5.15 4.07 -9.57
N VAL A 41 4.90 3.12 -8.66
CA VAL A 41 5.41 1.75 -8.73
C VAL A 41 4.38 0.88 -9.45
N ASN A 42 4.83 0.09 -10.43
CA ASN A 42 4.04 -0.95 -11.07
C ASN A 42 4.58 -2.32 -10.65
N HIS A 43 3.76 -3.14 -9.99
CA HIS A 43 4.17 -4.45 -9.51
C HIS A 43 2.96 -5.39 -9.36
N PRO A 44 3.07 -6.69 -9.70
CA PRO A 44 1.94 -7.63 -9.66
C PRO A 44 1.32 -7.81 -8.26
N LYS A 45 2.11 -7.62 -7.20
CA LYS A 45 1.62 -7.67 -5.81
C LYS A 45 0.99 -6.37 -5.31
N LEU A 46 1.15 -5.26 -6.04
CA LEU A 46 0.80 -3.92 -5.56
C LEU A 46 -0.60 -3.53 -6.04
N LYS A 47 -1.41 -3.06 -5.10
CA LYS A 47 -2.63 -2.30 -5.36
C LYS A 47 -2.45 -0.91 -4.76
N GLU A 48 -2.92 0.11 -5.48
CA GLU A 48 -2.82 1.50 -5.04
C GLU A 48 -4.20 2.13 -4.95
N ILE A 49 -4.45 2.83 -3.84
CA ILE A 49 -5.60 3.70 -3.63
C ILE A 49 -5.08 5.12 -3.38
N ILE A 50 -5.55 6.05 -4.19
CA ILE A 50 -5.31 7.48 -3.97
C ILE A 50 -6.47 8.04 -3.17
N HIS A 51 -6.21 8.30 -1.89
CA HIS A 51 -7.20 8.82 -0.97
C HIS A 51 -6.69 10.11 -0.33
N LYS A 52 -7.45 11.20 -0.43
CA LYS A 52 -6.98 12.52 0.01
C LYS A 52 -7.14 12.72 1.52
N ASP A 53 -8.27 12.29 2.07
CA ASP A 53 -8.62 12.53 3.47
C ASP A 53 -8.47 11.26 4.31
N PHE A 54 -7.40 11.18 5.10
CA PHE A 54 -7.14 10.02 5.93
C PHE A 54 -8.00 9.97 7.21
N MET A 55 -8.75 11.04 7.50
CA MET A 55 -9.68 11.07 8.64
C MET A 55 -11.03 10.43 8.32
N ASP A 56 -11.33 10.22 7.03
CA ASP A 56 -12.54 9.54 6.57
C ASP A 56 -12.18 8.47 5.54
N LEU A 57 -12.25 7.19 5.92
CA LEU A 57 -11.97 6.06 5.03
C LEU A 57 -13.24 5.37 4.50
N THR A 58 -14.41 5.95 4.73
CA THR A 58 -15.71 5.31 4.43
C THR A 58 -15.82 4.94 2.95
N GLU A 59 -15.31 5.79 2.04
CA GLU A 59 -15.34 5.53 0.59
C GLU A 59 -14.51 4.32 0.14
N ILE A 60 -13.54 3.88 0.96
CA ILE A 60 -12.60 2.81 0.61
C ILE A 60 -12.66 1.61 1.56
N GLU A 61 -13.59 1.61 2.52
CA GLU A 61 -13.70 0.60 3.57
C GLU A 61 -13.75 -0.83 3.02
N GLU A 62 -14.56 -1.06 1.98
CA GLU A 62 -14.69 -2.37 1.33
C GLU A 62 -13.38 -2.89 0.69
N LYS A 63 -12.41 -2.01 0.48
CA LYS A 63 -11.11 -2.34 -0.15
C LYS A 63 -10.00 -2.61 0.88
N LEU A 64 -10.26 -2.45 2.19
CA LEU A 64 -9.27 -2.60 3.26
C LEU A 64 -9.11 -4.06 3.77
N VAL A 65 -9.82 -5.02 3.17
CA VAL A 65 -9.92 -6.43 3.61
C VAL A 65 -9.40 -7.42 2.56
#